data_AF-A0A076N9X7-F1
#
_entry.id   AF-A0A076N9X7-F1
#
_cell.length_a   1.000
_cell.length_b   1.000
_cell.length_c   1.000
_cell.angle_alpha   90.00
_cell.angle_beta   90.00
_cell.angle_gamma   90.00
#
_symmetry.space_group_name_H-M   'P 1'
#
loop_
_entity.id
_entity.type
_entity.pdbx_description
1 polymer ?
#
loop_
_entity_poly.entity_id
_entity_poly.type
_entity_poly.pdbx_seq_one_letter_code
_entity_poly.pdbx_strand_id
1 'polypeptide(L)'
;GLIISDDFQGIQFLSDLREKMQGSEVCLAFVNEIPLNMELYNTRAETYYNQIVTSLANVVMIYGEMNSTVEVSFRRWAYLGIQRVWVTTSQWDVVTKHTSRDISFDSFHGTFIFSNHHQEIPNFKKNIQTMNTSKYPIDLSLLKSEWMHFNCSNIESKCRTQNKSSPNTSLEWYAGQGFDMAMNDETYNLY
;
A
#
# COMPACT_ATOMS: atom_id res chain seq x y z
N GLY A 1 8.42 -16.80 -5.18
CA GLY A 1 8.97 -15.82 -6.13
C GLY A 1 9.37 -14.57 -5.37
N LEU A 2 10.16 -13.72 -6.01
CA LEU A 2 10.59 -12.46 -5.43
C LEU A 2 10.48 -11.34 -6.46
N ILE A 3 10.06 -10.17 -5.99
CA ILE A 3 9.91 -8.95 -6.78
C ILE A 3 10.60 -7.84 -6.01
N ILE A 4 11.54 -7.17 -6.64
CA ILE A 4 12.32 -6.09 -6.05
C ILE A 4 12.34 -4.87 -6.96
N SER A 5 12.55 -3.68 -6.38
CA SER A 5 13.01 -2.53 -7.15
C SER A 5 14.45 -2.75 -7.64
N ASP A 6 14.74 -2.32 -8.86
CA ASP A 6 16.10 -2.27 -9.44
C ASP A 6 16.82 -1.00 -8.93
N ASP A 7 17.05 -0.99 -7.63
CA ASP A 7 17.80 0.03 -6.92
C ASP A 7 18.75 -0.61 -5.89
N PHE A 8 19.57 0.22 -5.24
CA PHE A 8 20.52 -0.29 -4.27
C PHE A 8 19.86 -1.06 -3.11
N GLN A 9 18.69 -0.61 -2.64
CA GLN A 9 18.00 -1.24 -1.52
C GLN A 9 17.41 -2.60 -1.92
N GLY A 10 16.77 -2.69 -3.09
CA GLY A 10 16.22 -3.93 -3.61
C GLY A 10 17.29 -4.98 -3.89
N ILE A 11 18.41 -4.57 -4.51
CA ILE A 11 19.54 -5.46 -4.78
C ILE A 11 20.21 -5.93 -3.48
N GLN A 12 20.37 -5.04 -2.50
CA GLN A 12 20.87 -5.41 -1.17
C GLN A 12 19.94 -6.43 -0.50
N PHE A 13 18.63 -6.18 -0.51
CA PHE A 13 17.63 -7.11 0.05
C PHE A 13 17.71 -8.49 -0.61
N LEU A 14 17.84 -8.55 -1.94
CA LEU A 14 18.01 -9.82 -2.65
C LEU A 14 19.27 -10.58 -2.20
N SER A 15 20.38 -9.85 -2.02
CA SER A 15 21.63 -10.44 -1.54
C SER A 15 21.47 -11.02 -0.13
N ASP A 16 20.96 -10.22 0.80
CA ASP A 16 20.76 -10.61 2.19
C ASP A 16 19.79 -11.80 2.31
N LEU A 17 18.70 -11.76 1.53
CA LEU A 17 17.74 -12.86 1.48
C LEU A 17 18.37 -14.15 0.98
N ARG A 18 19.19 -14.09 -0.09
CA ARG A 18 19.90 -15.27 -0.61
C ARG A 18 20.86 -15.85 0.42
N GLU A 19 21.58 -15.01 1.15
CA GLU A 19 22.45 -15.44 2.25
C GLU A 19 21.64 -16.15 3.35
N LYS A 20 20.48 -15.59 3.74
CA LYS A 20 19.59 -16.21 4.74
C LYS A 20 18.95 -17.51 4.26
N MET A 21 18.70 -17.63 2.97
CA MET A 21 18.16 -18.85 2.36
C MET A 21 19.23 -19.93 2.19
N GLN A 22 20.51 -19.58 2.29
CA GLN A 22 21.61 -20.54 2.19
C GLN A 22 21.55 -21.56 3.34
N GLY A 23 21.40 -22.84 3.00
CA GLY A 23 21.22 -23.91 3.99
C GLY A 23 19.77 -24.11 4.46
N SER A 24 18.81 -23.36 3.91
CA SER A 24 17.38 -23.64 4.06
C SER A 24 16.86 -24.52 2.91
N GLU A 25 15.70 -25.13 3.10
CA GLU A 25 14.99 -25.87 2.02
C GLU A 25 14.19 -24.94 1.10
N VAL A 26 14.30 -23.61 1.27
CA VAL A 26 13.52 -22.63 0.52
C VAL A 26 14.31 -22.17 -0.71
N CYS A 27 13.64 -22.07 -1.86
CA CYS A 27 14.23 -21.63 -3.13
C CYS A 27 13.39 -20.54 -3.80
N LEU A 28 14.06 -19.65 -4.56
CA LEU A 28 13.39 -18.66 -5.40
C LEU A 28 13.15 -19.23 -6.81
N ALA A 29 11.88 -19.43 -7.18
CA ALA A 29 11.52 -19.88 -8.52
C ALA A 29 11.68 -18.81 -9.61
N PHE A 30 11.59 -17.53 -9.23
CA PHE A 30 11.85 -16.38 -10.09
C PHE A 30 12.23 -15.17 -9.24
N VAL A 31 12.96 -14.24 -9.86
CA VAL A 31 13.26 -12.90 -9.32
C VAL A 31 12.96 -11.89 -10.40
N ASN A 32 12.07 -10.94 -10.11
CA ASN A 32 11.72 -9.84 -11.00
C ASN A 32 12.33 -8.55 -10.43
N GLU A 33 13.32 -8.02 -11.13
CA GLU A 33 13.94 -6.73 -10.83
C GLU A 33 13.22 -5.67 -11.66
N ILE A 34 12.44 -4.82 -10.98
CA ILE A 34 11.57 -3.84 -11.62
C ILE A 34 12.30 -2.50 -11.72
N PRO A 35 12.55 -2.00 -12.94
CA PRO A 35 13.28 -0.74 -13.15
C PRO A 35 12.48 0.45 -12.63
N LEU A 36 13.17 1.41 -12.01
CA LEU A 36 12.55 2.67 -11.58
C LEU A 36 12.05 3.51 -12.77
N ASN A 37 12.70 3.37 -13.93
CA ASN A 37 12.32 4.06 -15.14
C ASN A 37 11.05 3.45 -15.77
N MET A 38 10.01 4.27 -15.94
CA MET A 38 8.71 3.83 -16.43
C MET A 38 8.72 3.36 -17.90
N GLU A 39 9.55 3.95 -18.75
CA GLU A 39 9.68 3.55 -20.16
C GLU A 39 10.27 2.15 -20.24
N LEU A 40 11.37 1.91 -19.51
CA LEU A 40 12.00 0.60 -19.42
C LEU A 40 11.06 -0.44 -18.81
N TYR A 41 10.33 -0.07 -17.75
CA TYR A 41 9.31 -0.92 -17.14
C TYR A 41 8.26 -1.36 -18.18
N ASN A 42 7.71 -0.42 -18.95
CA ASN A 42 6.68 -0.73 -19.95
C ASN A 42 7.14 -1.75 -20.99
N THR A 43 8.42 -1.73 -21.39
CA THR A 43 8.98 -2.73 -22.32
C THR A 43 9.07 -4.14 -21.73
N ARG A 44 9.10 -4.28 -20.39
CA ARG A 44 9.31 -5.54 -19.68
C ARG A 44 8.08 -6.03 -18.90
N ALA A 45 7.04 -5.22 -18.80
CA ALA A 45 5.89 -5.49 -17.93
C ALA A 45 5.17 -6.81 -18.26
N GLU A 46 5.07 -7.17 -19.55
CA GLU A 46 4.49 -8.45 -19.97
C GLU A 46 5.35 -9.64 -19.55
N THR A 47 6.68 -9.51 -19.61
CA THR A 47 7.61 -10.54 -19.13
C THR A 47 7.43 -10.80 -17.64
N TYR A 48 7.35 -9.74 -16.83
CA TYR A 48 7.13 -9.89 -15.38
C TYR A 48 5.80 -10.57 -15.06
N TYR A 49 4.73 -10.20 -15.76
CA TYR A 49 3.44 -10.86 -15.65
C TYR A 49 3.54 -12.35 -15.98
N ASN A 50 4.15 -12.68 -17.13
CA ASN A 50 4.30 -14.06 -17.59
C ASN A 50 5.11 -14.91 -16.61
N GLN A 51 6.18 -14.37 -16.02
CA GLN A 51 6.97 -15.07 -15.00
C GLN A 51 6.14 -15.40 -13.75
N ILE A 52 5.25 -14.49 -13.31
CA ILE A 52 4.42 -14.72 -12.12
C ILE A 52 3.34 -15.77 -12.38
N VAL A 53 2.66 -15.71 -13.52
CA VAL A 53 1.54 -16.63 -13.83
C VAL A 53 2.01 -18.03 -14.22
N THR A 54 3.16 -18.15 -14.88
CA THR A 54 3.73 -19.45 -15.27
C THR A 54 4.45 -20.17 -14.14
N SER A 55 4.88 -19.44 -13.11
CA SER A 55 5.55 -20.04 -11.96
C SER A 55 4.59 -20.89 -11.11
N LEU A 56 5.11 -22.02 -10.61
CA LEU A 56 4.45 -22.85 -9.60
C LEU A 56 4.55 -22.27 -8.18
N ALA A 57 5.29 -21.18 -7.98
CA ALA A 57 5.44 -20.56 -6.68
C ALA A 57 4.13 -19.88 -6.23
N ASN A 58 3.55 -20.36 -5.14
CA ASN A 58 2.34 -19.77 -4.55
C ASN A 58 2.63 -18.52 -3.71
N VAL A 59 3.82 -18.46 -3.10
CA VAL A 59 4.25 -17.33 -2.26
C VAL A 59 5.15 -16.39 -3.07
N VAL A 60 4.83 -15.10 -3.05
CA VAL A 60 5.60 -14.06 -3.74
C VAL A 60 5.92 -12.94 -2.78
N MET A 61 7.22 -12.74 -2.53
CA MET A 61 7.73 -11.64 -1.74
C MET A 61 7.89 -10.40 -2.61
N ILE A 62 7.52 -9.23 -2.08
CA ILE A 62 7.66 -7.93 -2.71
C ILE A 62 8.47 -7.03 -1.78
N TYR A 63 9.50 -6.39 -2.32
CA TYR A 63 10.29 -5.40 -1.62
C TYR A 63 10.56 -4.20 -2.53
N GLY A 64 10.19 -3.01 -2.10
CA GLY A 64 10.38 -1.78 -2.87
C GLY A 64 9.58 -0.63 -2.27
N GLU A 65 9.83 0.57 -2.79
CA GLU A 65 9.21 1.81 -2.31
C GLU A 65 7.79 2.00 -2.86
N MET A 66 6.95 2.71 -2.09
CA MET A 66 5.69 3.26 -2.58
C MET A 66 5.93 4.31 -3.67
N ASN A 67 4.90 4.60 -4.48
CA ASN A 67 4.93 5.48 -5.63
C ASN A 67 5.98 5.10 -6.70
N SER A 68 6.39 3.83 -6.73
CA SER A 68 7.36 3.29 -7.69
C SER A 68 6.69 2.43 -8.77
N THR A 69 7.48 2.01 -9.76
CA THR A 69 7.07 1.04 -10.79
C THR A 69 6.71 -0.32 -10.19
N VAL A 70 7.27 -0.70 -9.03
CA VAL A 70 6.85 -1.90 -8.28
C VAL A 70 5.39 -1.77 -7.86
N GLU A 71 4.98 -0.58 -7.39
CA GLU A 71 3.59 -0.36 -6.96
C GLU A 71 2.62 -0.42 -8.14
N VAL A 72 3.00 0.22 -9.26
CA VAL A 72 2.24 0.13 -10.51
C VAL A 72 2.09 -1.32 -10.96
N SER A 73 3.16 -2.11 -10.87
CA SER A 73 3.14 -3.53 -11.19
C SER A 73 2.19 -4.30 -10.28
N PHE A 74 2.27 -4.06 -8.98
CA PHE A 74 1.45 -4.72 -7.97
C PHE A 74 -0.05 -4.45 -8.18
N ARG A 75 -0.43 -3.18 -8.39
CA ARG A 75 -1.80 -2.79 -8.72
C ARG A 75 -2.28 -3.43 -10.03
N ARG A 76 -1.41 -3.47 -11.05
CA ARG A 76 -1.72 -4.10 -12.34
C ARG A 76 -1.98 -5.60 -12.20
N TRP A 77 -1.16 -6.33 -11.44
CA TRP A 77 -1.34 -7.77 -11.24
C TRP A 77 -2.64 -8.10 -10.50
N ALA A 78 -3.03 -7.25 -9.56
CA ALA A 78 -4.29 -7.37 -8.86
C ALA A 78 -5.49 -7.13 -9.77
N TYR A 79 -5.42 -6.12 -10.63
CA TYR A 79 -6.42 -5.85 -11.65
C TYR A 79 -6.55 -7.02 -12.64
N LEU A 80 -5.44 -7.67 -12.97
CA LEU A 80 -5.41 -8.88 -13.80
C LEU A 80 -5.85 -10.15 -13.05
N GLY A 81 -6.23 -10.04 -11.77
CA GLY A 81 -6.76 -11.16 -10.99
C GLY A 81 -5.70 -12.19 -10.59
N ILE A 82 -4.42 -11.80 -10.51
CA ILE A 82 -3.37 -12.72 -10.04
C ILE A 82 -3.60 -13.04 -8.57
N GLN A 83 -3.82 -14.33 -8.29
CA GLN A 83 -3.97 -14.85 -6.94
C GLN A 83 -2.67 -15.53 -6.50
N ARG A 84 -1.98 -14.90 -5.55
CA ARG A 84 -0.77 -15.41 -4.88
C ARG A 84 -0.84 -15.04 -3.40
N VAL A 85 -0.09 -15.77 -2.58
CA VAL A 85 0.19 -15.35 -1.21
C VAL A 85 1.27 -14.29 -1.29
N TRP A 86 0.86 -13.03 -1.17
CA TRP A 86 1.77 -11.89 -1.20
C TRP A 86 2.43 -11.70 0.16
N VAL A 87 3.74 -11.47 0.17
CA VAL A 87 4.50 -11.16 1.39
C VAL A 87 5.20 -9.83 1.17
N THR A 88 4.92 -8.84 2.01
CA THR A 88 5.42 -7.47 1.82
C THR A 88 5.74 -6.78 3.15
N THR A 89 6.22 -5.54 3.12
CA THR A 89 6.46 -4.70 4.29
C THR A 89 5.27 -3.78 4.57
N SER A 90 5.21 -3.21 5.77
CA SER A 90 4.15 -2.32 6.25
C SER A 90 3.92 -1.07 5.40
N GLN A 91 4.92 -0.65 4.62
CA GLN A 91 4.77 0.41 3.63
C GLN A 91 3.64 0.10 2.62
N TRP A 92 3.35 -1.17 2.38
CA TRP A 92 2.36 -1.61 1.40
C TRP A 92 0.95 -1.81 1.98
N ASP A 93 0.76 -1.58 3.29
CA ASP A 93 -0.53 -1.73 3.97
C ASP A 93 -1.59 -0.76 3.40
N VAL A 94 -1.18 0.48 3.09
CA VAL A 94 -2.04 1.48 2.45
C VAL A 94 -2.48 0.99 1.07
N VAL A 95 -1.55 0.58 0.22
CA VAL A 95 -1.83 0.11 -1.15
C VAL A 95 -2.75 -1.12 -1.15
N THR A 96 -2.51 -2.09 -0.28
CA THR A 96 -3.34 -3.30 -0.17
C THR A 96 -4.76 -2.98 0.31
N LYS A 97 -4.92 -2.09 1.30
CA LYS A 97 -6.23 -1.61 1.79
C LYS A 97 -7.00 -0.81 0.74
N HIS A 98 -6.32 0.00 -0.08
CA HIS A 98 -6.99 0.78 -1.13
C HIS A 98 -7.36 -0.10 -2.34
N THR A 99 -6.42 -0.91 -2.81
CA THR A 99 -6.64 -1.74 -4.01
C THR A 99 -7.71 -2.82 -3.75
N SER A 100 -7.81 -3.36 -2.53
CA SER A 100 -8.90 -4.28 -2.13
C SER A 100 -10.27 -3.62 -2.00
N ARG A 101 -10.34 -2.29 -1.78
CA ARG A 101 -11.61 -1.53 -1.76
C ARG A 101 -12.08 -1.15 -3.18
N ASP A 102 -11.14 -0.82 -4.06
CA ASP A 102 -11.44 -0.38 -5.44
C ASP A 102 -11.70 -1.55 -6.40
N ILE A 103 -11.08 -2.71 -6.16
CA ILE A 103 -11.21 -3.90 -6.99
C ILE A 103 -12.04 -4.92 -6.22
N SER A 104 -13.24 -5.23 -6.71
CA SER A 104 -14.16 -6.24 -6.15
C SER A 104 -13.64 -7.69 -6.16
N PHE A 105 -12.33 -7.90 -6.33
CA PHE A 105 -11.70 -9.21 -6.42
C PHE A 105 -10.80 -9.48 -5.21
N ASP A 106 -10.98 -10.70 -4.70
CA ASP A 106 -10.31 -11.38 -3.59
C ASP A 106 -8.77 -11.52 -3.75
N SER A 107 -8.15 -10.87 -4.75
CA SER A 107 -6.76 -11.10 -5.20
C SER A 107 -5.69 -10.85 -4.13
N PHE A 108 -6.04 -10.14 -3.05
CA PHE A 108 -5.16 -9.83 -1.93
C PHE A 108 -5.54 -10.49 -0.61
N HIS A 109 -6.60 -11.30 -0.60
CA HIS A 109 -6.95 -12.07 0.59
C HIS A 109 -5.82 -13.06 0.88
N GLY A 110 -5.21 -12.92 2.06
CA GLY A 110 -4.03 -13.72 2.45
C GLY A 110 -2.67 -13.05 2.24
N THR A 111 -2.62 -11.71 2.12
CA THR A 111 -1.35 -10.97 2.14
C THR A 111 -0.74 -10.96 3.56
N PHE A 112 0.54 -11.31 3.67
CA PHE A 112 1.33 -11.18 4.90
C PHE A 112 2.15 -9.90 4.85
N ILE A 113 2.07 -9.11 5.91
CA ILE A 113 2.75 -7.82 6.01
C ILE A 113 3.69 -7.85 7.21
N PHE A 114 4.98 -7.57 6.98
CA PHE A 114 5.96 -7.33 8.02
C PHE A 114 5.91 -5.88 8.46
N SER A 115 5.52 -5.65 9.72
CA SER A 115 5.56 -4.34 10.36
C SER A 115 6.61 -4.33 11.47
N ASN A 116 7.19 -3.16 11.73
CA ASN A 116 8.01 -2.97 12.90
C ASN A 116 7.15 -3.09 14.16
N HIS A 117 7.72 -3.63 15.23
CA HIS A 117 7.03 -3.68 16.51
C HIS A 117 7.07 -2.31 17.16
N HIS A 118 5.90 -1.71 17.34
CA HIS A 118 5.73 -0.39 17.93
C HIS A 118 5.00 -0.52 19.27
N GLN A 119 5.45 0.23 20.28
CA GLN A 119 4.71 0.36 21.54
C GLN A 119 3.50 1.26 21.32
N GLU A 120 2.42 1.04 22.07
CA GLU A 120 1.28 1.94 21.98
C GLU A 120 1.68 3.32 22.51
N ILE A 121 1.50 4.38 21.70
CA ILE A 121 1.68 5.75 22.17
C ILE A 121 0.46 6.16 23.00
N PRO A 122 0.61 6.42 24.30
CA PRO A 122 -0.52 6.73 25.17
C PRO A 122 -1.28 7.96 24.67
N ASN A 123 -2.61 7.87 24.67
CA ASN A 123 -3.51 8.94 24.25
C ASN A 123 -3.42 9.37 22.76
N PHE A 124 -2.61 8.74 21.90
CA PHE A 124 -2.52 9.14 20.49
C PHE A 124 -3.89 9.18 19.80
N LYS A 125 -4.64 8.07 19.88
CA LYS A 125 -5.99 7.96 19.30
C LYS A 125 -6.93 9.04 19.83
N LYS A 126 -6.90 9.30 21.15
CA LYS A 126 -7.74 10.31 21.80
C LYS A 126 -7.37 11.72 21.35
N ASN A 127 -6.08 12.02 21.21
CA ASN A 127 -5.59 13.31 20.75
C ASN A 127 -5.99 13.59 19.30
N ILE A 128 -5.86 12.58 18.42
CA ILE A 128 -6.29 12.67 17.02
C ILE A 128 -7.82 12.85 16.91
N GLN A 129 -8.61 12.08 17.66
CA GLN A 129 -10.08 12.18 17.66
C GLN A 129 -10.59 13.53 18.17
N THR A 130 -9.96 14.08 19.21
CA THR A 130 -10.36 15.36 19.83
C THR A 130 -9.72 16.59 19.17
N MET A 131 -8.91 16.39 18.12
CA MET A 131 -8.26 17.48 17.41
C MET A 131 -9.32 18.35 16.72
N ASN A 132 -9.34 19.63 17.09
CA ASN A 132 -10.27 20.59 16.53
C ASN A 132 -9.58 21.37 15.39
N THR A 133 -10.07 21.13 14.18
CA THR A 133 -9.59 21.71 12.91
C THR A 133 -9.82 23.24 12.82
N SER A 134 -10.68 23.80 13.69
CA SER A 134 -10.83 25.26 13.82
C SER A 134 -9.74 25.93 14.67
N LYS A 135 -9.11 25.18 15.60
CA LYS A 135 -8.03 25.68 16.47
C LYS A 135 -6.66 25.53 15.83
N TYR A 136 -6.49 24.47 15.03
CA TYR A 136 -5.33 24.24 14.21
C TYR A 136 -5.82 24.17 12.77
N PRO A 137 -5.74 25.27 11.99
CA PRO A 137 -6.12 25.28 10.60
C PRO A 137 -5.11 24.43 9.82
N ILE A 138 -5.28 23.11 9.89
CA ILE A 138 -4.57 22.16 9.06
C ILE A 138 -5.18 22.29 7.67
N ASP A 139 -4.33 22.39 6.65
CA ASP A 139 -4.79 22.34 5.28
C ASP A 139 -5.24 20.91 4.95
N LEU A 140 -6.50 20.62 5.29
CA LEU A 140 -7.15 19.34 4.98
C LEU A 140 -7.50 19.23 3.50
N SER A 141 -7.09 20.17 2.63
CA SER A 141 -7.37 20.09 1.20
C SER A 141 -6.74 18.83 0.57
N LEU A 142 -5.57 18.41 1.05
CA LEU A 142 -4.91 17.17 0.61
C LEU A 142 -5.71 15.93 1.03
N LEU A 143 -6.11 15.86 2.31
CA LEU A 143 -6.94 14.77 2.85
C LEU A 143 -8.32 14.71 2.17
N LYS A 144 -8.87 15.88 1.81
CA LYS A 144 -10.11 15.99 1.02
C LYS A 144 -9.91 15.54 -0.42
N SER A 145 -8.75 15.80 -1.04
CA SER A 145 -8.52 15.44 -2.45
C SER A 145 -8.39 13.93 -2.61
N GLU A 146 -7.64 13.28 -1.71
CA GLU A 146 -7.57 11.82 -1.64
C GLU A 146 -8.97 11.25 -1.38
N TRP A 147 -9.67 11.71 -0.35
CA TRP A 147 -11.04 11.24 -0.06
C TRP A 147 -12.04 11.46 -1.21
N MET A 148 -12.02 12.63 -1.86
CA MET A 148 -12.93 12.94 -2.98
C MET A 148 -12.61 12.12 -4.24
N HIS A 149 -11.34 11.77 -4.47
CA HIS A 149 -10.96 10.89 -5.57
C HIS A 149 -11.55 9.49 -5.43
N PHE A 150 -11.64 8.97 -4.19
CA PHE A 150 -11.99 7.57 -3.94
C PHE A 150 -13.49 7.34 -3.65
N ASN A 151 -14.21 8.28 -3.02
CA ASN A 151 -15.62 8.07 -2.63
C ASN A 151 -16.68 8.70 -3.55
N CYS A 152 -16.31 9.60 -4.48
CA CYS A 152 -17.28 10.26 -5.37
C CYS A 152 -17.47 9.56 -6.73
N SER A 153 -17.16 8.26 -6.86
CA SER A 153 -17.40 7.50 -8.09
C SER A 153 -18.87 7.06 -8.27
N ASN A 154 -19.70 7.05 -7.22
CA ASN A 154 -21.07 6.49 -7.30
C ASN A 154 -22.24 7.40 -6.90
N ILE A 155 -22.03 8.64 -6.45
CA ILE A 155 -23.14 9.55 -6.13
C ILE A 155 -22.80 11.00 -6.47
N GLU A 156 -22.80 11.31 -7.77
CA GLU A 156 -22.55 12.63 -8.36
C GLU A 156 -23.46 13.74 -7.77
N SER A 157 -24.62 13.36 -7.19
CA SER A 157 -25.59 14.29 -6.59
C SER A 157 -25.35 14.61 -5.11
N LYS A 158 -24.73 13.72 -4.31
CA LYS A 158 -24.49 13.95 -2.86
C LYS A 158 -23.22 14.75 -2.60
N CYS A 159 -22.15 14.53 -3.37
CA CYS A 159 -20.89 15.27 -3.20
C CYS A 159 -21.07 16.78 -3.48
N ARG A 160 -21.93 17.16 -4.45
CA ARG A 160 -22.24 18.58 -4.74
C ARG A 160 -23.01 19.29 -3.60
N THR A 161 -23.83 18.57 -2.84
CA THR A 161 -24.55 19.16 -1.69
C THR A 161 -23.68 19.26 -0.43
N GLN A 162 -22.61 18.47 -0.37
CA GLN A 162 -21.68 18.37 0.77
C GLN A 162 -20.51 19.38 0.72
N ASN A 163 -20.54 20.31 -0.23
CA ASN A 163 -19.71 21.54 -0.22
C ASN A 163 -19.97 22.47 0.98
N LYS A 164 -20.90 22.10 1.88
CA LYS A 164 -21.22 22.80 3.13
C LYS A 164 -20.78 21.99 4.37
N SER A 165 -19.57 21.46 4.39
CA SER A 165 -19.01 20.93 5.65
C SER A 165 -18.67 22.09 6.58
N SER A 166 -19.40 22.21 7.70
CA SER A 166 -19.16 23.19 8.76
C SER A 166 -17.70 23.15 9.26
N PRO A 167 -17.07 24.30 9.55
CA PRO A 167 -15.69 24.39 10.04
C PRO A 167 -15.45 23.74 11.43
N ASN A 168 -16.49 23.20 12.06
CA ASN A 168 -16.43 22.50 13.36
C ASN A 168 -16.54 20.97 13.22
N THR A 169 -16.01 20.38 12.16
CA THR A 169 -16.01 18.91 11.99
C THR A 169 -14.81 18.31 12.72
N SER A 170 -15.07 17.45 13.71
CA SER A 170 -14.04 16.67 14.42
C SER A 170 -13.43 15.61 13.50
N LEU A 171 -12.21 15.17 13.79
CA LEU A 171 -11.57 14.09 13.04
C LEU A 171 -12.32 12.75 13.17
N GLU A 172 -13.10 12.60 14.24
CA GLU A 172 -14.01 11.46 14.46
C GLU A 172 -15.04 11.30 13.33
N TRP A 173 -15.52 12.41 12.75
CA TRP A 173 -16.40 12.36 11.58
C TRP A 173 -15.68 11.73 10.38
N TYR A 174 -14.43 12.09 10.13
CA TYR A 174 -13.63 11.54 9.03
C TYR A 174 -13.33 10.05 9.21
N ALA A 175 -13.14 9.60 10.44
CA ALA A 175 -12.98 8.17 10.73
C ALA A 175 -14.21 7.34 10.40
N GLY A 176 -15.41 7.87 10.66
CA GLY A 176 -16.66 7.27 10.21
C GLY A 176 -16.78 7.14 8.69
N GLN A 177 -15.97 7.88 7.93
CA GLN A 177 -15.92 7.86 6.46
C GLN A 177 -14.78 7.02 5.89
N GLY A 178 -14.10 6.21 6.73
CA GLY A 178 -13.06 5.27 6.31
C GLY A 178 -11.62 5.80 6.38
N PHE A 179 -11.41 6.97 6.98
CA PHE A 179 -10.08 7.45 7.37
C PHE A 179 -9.57 6.62 8.56
N ASP A 180 -8.43 5.94 8.38
CA ASP A 180 -7.85 5.13 9.45
C ASP A 180 -7.17 6.06 10.47
N MET A 181 -7.71 6.11 11.69
CA MET A 181 -7.11 6.85 12.82
C MET A 181 -6.22 5.94 13.67
N ALA A 182 -6.06 4.66 13.31
CA ALA A 182 -5.11 3.79 13.95
C ALA A 182 -3.68 4.20 13.55
N MET A 183 -2.76 4.02 14.49
CA MET A 183 -1.35 4.24 14.22
C MET A 183 -0.85 3.13 13.29
N ASN A 184 -0.12 3.52 12.25
CA ASN A 184 0.59 2.62 11.33
C ASN A 184 2.09 2.90 11.41
N ASP A 185 2.90 2.07 10.74
CA ASP A 185 4.37 2.20 10.80
C ASP A 185 4.87 3.56 10.31
N GLU A 186 4.23 4.16 9.31
CA GLU A 186 4.62 5.47 8.79
C GLU A 186 4.36 6.58 9.80
N THR A 187 3.16 6.63 10.38
CA THR A 187 2.80 7.61 11.42
C THR A 187 3.58 7.42 12.70
N TYR A 188 4.00 6.19 13.02
CA TYR A 188 4.88 5.93 14.16
C TYR A 188 6.30 6.43 13.92
N ASN A 189 6.88 6.18 12.75
CA ASN A 189 8.24 6.64 12.42
C ASN A 189 8.37 8.18 12.36
N LEU A 190 7.25 8.89 12.12
CA LEU A 190 7.23 10.36 12.11
C LEU A 190 7.15 11.01 13.50
N TYR A 191 6.72 10.28 14.53
CA TYR A 191 6.55 10.78 15.90
C TYR A 191 7.88 10.77 16.67
#